data_AF-A0A938ISA7-F1
#
_entry.id   AF-A0A938ISA7-F1
#
_cell.length_a   1.000
_cell.length_b   1.000
_cell.length_c   1.000
_cell.angle_alpha   90.00
_cell.angle_beta   90.00
_cell.angle_gamma   90.00
#
_symmetry.space_group_name_H-M   'P 1'
#
loop_
_entity.id
_entity.type
_entity.pdbx_description
1 polymer ?
#
loop_
_entity_poly.entity_id
_entity_poly.type
_entity_poly.pdbx_seq_one_letter_code
_entity_poly.pdbx_strand_id
1 'polypeptide(L)'
;MTGIWSQIALVFALALIAAMIANRFRISTALTEIIIGMFARMILAWTIGADAFGVQEPWVKTLAGVGAIMLTFLAGAELDPDVFKLKWKEAAAIGVASFLVPAIGCWAVAYYLLGWENAPALL
;
A
#
# COMPACT_ATOMS: atom_id res chain seq x y z
N MET A 1 -25.33 1.45 -9.90
CA MET A 1 -25.36 2.28 -8.67
C MET A 1 -25.45 1.43 -7.40
N THR A 2 -26.25 0.35 -7.34
CA THR A 2 -26.40 -0.50 -6.15
C THR A 2 -25.17 -1.34 -5.78
N GLY A 3 -24.40 -1.82 -6.78
CA GLY A 3 -23.22 -2.67 -6.53
C GLY A 3 -22.05 -1.97 -5.82
N ILE A 4 -21.87 -0.67 -6.03
CA ILE A 4 -20.74 0.10 -5.47
C ILE A 4 -20.84 0.16 -3.94
N TRP A 5 -22.03 0.47 -3.41
CA TRP A 5 -22.24 0.55 -1.97
C TRP A 5 -22.01 -0.80 -1.28
N SER A 6 -22.44 -1.91 -1.90
CA SER A 6 -22.14 -3.24 -1.38
C SER A 6 -20.65 -3.58 -1.41
N GLN A 7 -19.93 -3.17 -2.46
CA GLN A 7 -18.48 -3.38 -2.55
C GLN A 7 -17.73 -2.58 -1.49
N ILE A 8 -18.09 -1.32 -1.29
CA ILE A 8 -17.53 -0.47 -0.24
C ILE A 8 -17.79 -1.09 1.14
N ALA A 9 -19.04 -1.46 1.43
CA ALA A 9 -19.39 -2.08 2.71
C ALA A 9 -18.60 -3.37 2.98
N LEU A 10 -18.41 -4.21 1.94
CA LEU A 10 -17.59 -5.42 2.05
C LEU A 10 -16.13 -5.10 2.37
N VAL A 11 -15.51 -4.14 1.67
CA VAL A 11 -14.10 -3.77 1.90
C VAL A 11 -13.91 -3.21 3.31
N PHE A 12 -14.78 -2.32 3.77
CA PHE A 12 -14.71 -1.79 5.15
C PHE A 12 -14.95 -2.87 6.20
N ALA A 13 -15.86 -3.81 5.98
CA ALA A 13 -16.07 -4.95 6.87
C ALA A 13 -14.83 -5.85 6.94
N LEU A 14 -14.21 -6.15 5.80
CA LEU A 14 -12.97 -6.93 5.74
C LEU A 14 -11.80 -6.19 6.42
N ALA A 15 -11.67 -4.89 6.24
CA ALA A 15 -10.66 -4.07 6.92
C ALA A 15 -10.86 -4.07 8.45
N LEU A 16 -12.11 -3.99 8.92
CA LEU A 16 -12.43 -4.11 10.35
C LEU A 16 -12.04 -5.47 10.91
N ILE A 17 -12.41 -6.56 10.20
CA ILE A 17 -12.02 -7.92 10.58
C ILE A 17 -10.50 -8.06 10.60
N ALA A 18 -9.81 -7.48 9.61
CA ALA A 18 -8.36 -7.46 9.54
C ALA A 18 -7.72 -6.74 10.74
N ALA A 19 -8.23 -5.58 11.13
CA ALA A 19 -7.77 -4.85 12.30
C ALA A 19 -8.00 -5.63 13.60
N MET A 20 -9.14 -6.32 13.74
CA MET A 20 -9.41 -7.17 14.90
C MET A 20 -8.44 -8.36 14.98
N ILE A 21 -8.16 -9.01 13.85
CA ILE A 21 -7.20 -10.11 13.75
C ILE A 21 -5.78 -9.60 14.05
N ALA A 22 -5.36 -8.49 13.44
CA ALA A 22 -4.05 -7.89 13.64
C ALA A 22 -3.81 -7.58 15.12
N ASN A 23 -4.79 -6.97 15.80
CA ASN A 23 -4.73 -6.68 17.23
C ASN A 23 -4.66 -7.97 18.07
N ARG A 24 -5.41 -9.01 17.69
CA ARG A 24 -5.40 -10.29 18.44
C ARG A 24 -4.06 -11.02 18.36
N PHE A 25 -3.41 -11.01 17.19
CA PHE A 25 -2.15 -11.72 16.96
C PHE A 25 -0.91 -10.83 17.12
N ARG A 26 -1.09 -9.53 17.42
CA ARG A 26 -0.02 -8.53 17.54
C ARG A 26 0.88 -8.44 16.30
N ILE A 27 0.25 -8.46 15.13
CA ILE A 27 0.90 -8.31 13.82
C ILE A 27 0.56 -6.92 13.25
N SER A 28 1.35 -6.42 12.29
CA SER A 28 1.05 -5.19 11.56
C SER A 28 -0.35 -5.21 10.95
N THR A 29 -1.14 -4.18 11.26
CA THR A 29 -2.51 -4.00 10.73
C THR A 29 -2.52 -3.94 9.20
N ALA A 30 -1.65 -3.12 8.61
CA ALA A 30 -1.57 -2.95 7.16
C ALA A 30 -1.23 -4.28 6.45
N LEU A 31 -0.31 -5.06 7.00
CA LEU A 31 0.05 -6.37 6.43
C LEU A 31 -1.13 -7.35 6.50
N THR A 32 -1.88 -7.31 7.60
CA THR A 32 -3.07 -8.15 7.78
C THR A 32 -4.20 -7.75 6.83
N GLU A 33 -4.41 -6.45 6.57
CA GLU A 33 -5.36 -5.94 5.57
C GLU A 33 -5.01 -6.42 4.15
N ILE A 34 -3.73 -6.37 3.77
CA ILE A 34 -3.27 -6.86 2.47
C ILE A 34 -3.56 -8.37 2.33
N ILE A 35 -3.22 -9.15 3.35
CA ILE A 35 -3.43 -10.61 3.33
C ILE A 35 -4.92 -10.95 3.22
N ILE A 36 -5.77 -10.34 4.06
CA ILE A 36 -7.21 -10.59 4.03
C ILE A 36 -7.83 -10.13 2.72
N GLY A 37 -7.42 -8.98 2.19
CA GLY A 37 -7.85 -8.51 0.87
C GLY A 37 -7.47 -9.47 -0.25
N MET A 38 -6.25 -10.02 -0.20
CA MET A 38 -5.78 -11.04 -1.15
C MET A 38 -6.62 -12.33 -1.08
N PHE A 39 -6.89 -12.85 0.12
CA PHE A 39 -7.74 -14.02 0.31
C PHE A 39 -9.19 -13.75 -0.14
N ALA A 40 -9.76 -12.61 0.24
CA ALA A 40 -11.10 -12.23 -0.17
C ALA A 40 -11.22 -12.16 -1.70
N ARG A 41 -10.26 -11.52 -2.38
CA ARG A 41 -10.26 -11.43 -3.84
C ARG A 41 -10.13 -12.82 -4.48
N MET A 42 -9.27 -13.69 -3.95
CA MET A 42 -9.11 -15.06 -4.45
C MET A 42 -10.41 -15.86 -4.35
N ILE A 43 -11.10 -15.80 -3.20
CA ILE A 43 -12.37 -16.51 -2.97
C ILE A 43 -13.48 -15.95 -3.88
N LEU A 44 -13.57 -14.62 -4.00
CA LEU A 44 -14.57 -13.97 -4.85
C LEU A 44 -14.36 -14.29 -6.33
N ALA A 45 -13.11 -14.30 -6.80
CA ALA A 45 -12.78 -14.66 -8.18
C ALA A 45 -13.20 -16.10 -8.52
N TRP A 46 -13.06 -17.03 -7.57
CA TRP A 46 -13.47 -18.43 -7.76
C TRP A 46 -15.00 -18.61 -7.74
N THR A 47 -15.72 -17.83 -6.94
CA THR A 47 -17.15 -18.04 -6.68
C THR A 47 -18.08 -17.24 -7.60
N ILE A 48 -17.75 -15.99 -7.89
CA ILE A 48 -18.61 -15.03 -8.59
C ILE A 48 -17.99 -14.62 -9.95
N GLY A 49 -16.73 -14.99 -10.19
CA GLY A 49 -15.96 -14.62 -11.38
C GLY A 49 -15.01 -13.45 -11.13
N ALA A 50 -13.95 -13.37 -11.93
CA ALA A 50 -12.85 -12.42 -11.75
C ALA A 50 -13.27 -10.95 -11.87
N ASP A 51 -14.39 -10.67 -12.56
CA ASP A 51 -14.87 -9.32 -12.84
C ASP A 51 -15.69 -8.70 -11.68
N ALA A 52 -15.93 -9.44 -10.60
CA ALA A 52 -16.73 -8.96 -9.47
C ALA A 52 -16.08 -7.78 -8.70
N PHE A 53 -14.75 -7.64 -8.77
CA PHE A 53 -13.99 -6.55 -8.14
C PHE A 53 -12.92 -6.02 -9.10
N GLY A 54 -13.30 -5.02 -9.90
CA GLY A 54 -12.36 -4.25 -10.69
C GLY A 54 -11.45 -3.41 -9.79
N VAL A 55 -10.16 -3.73 -9.73
CA VAL A 55 -9.15 -2.92 -9.00
C VAL A 55 -9.05 -1.48 -9.55
N GLN A 56 -9.48 -1.29 -10.79
CA GLN A 56 -9.39 -0.03 -11.52
C GLN A 56 -10.62 0.88 -11.35
N GLU A 57 -11.58 0.52 -10.48
CA GLU A 57 -12.79 1.30 -10.27
C GLU A 57 -12.48 2.72 -9.75
N PRO A 58 -13.14 3.77 -10.26
CA PRO A 58 -12.84 5.15 -9.88
C PRO A 58 -12.95 5.42 -8.37
N TRP A 59 -13.90 4.77 -7.68
CA TRP A 59 -14.07 4.94 -6.23
C TRP A 59 -12.89 4.36 -5.44
N VAL A 60 -12.30 3.24 -5.89
CA VAL A 60 -11.12 2.62 -5.27
C VAL A 60 -9.93 3.56 -5.39
N LYS A 61 -9.69 4.09 -6.59
CA LYS A 61 -8.58 5.04 -6.84
C LYS A 61 -8.72 6.31 -6.00
N THR A 62 -9.93 6.85 -5.90
CA THR A 62 -10.19 8.05 -5.09
C THR A 62 -9.94 7.78 -3.61
N LEU A 63 -10.47 6.70 -3.04
CA LEU A 63 -10.27 6.37 -1.62
C LEU A 63 -8.81 6.05 -1.30
N ALA A 64 -8.13 5.29 -2.17
CA ALA A 64 -6.71 4.99 -2.01
C ALA A 64 -5.85 6.26 -2.07
N GLY A 65 -6.16 7.17 -3.01
CA GLY A 65 -5.49 8.46 -3.12
C GLY A 65 -5.69 9.35 -1.89
N VAL A 66 -6.93 9.48 -1.42
CA VAL A 66 -7.24 10.23 -0.19
C VAL A 66 -6.51 9.62 1.01
N GLY A 67 -6.56 8.29 1.17
CA GLY A 67 -5.87 7.59 2.26
C GLY A 67 -4.35 7.83 2.25
N ALA A 68 -3.71 7.71 1.08
CA ALA A 68 -2.28 7.94 0.93
C ALA A 68 -1.87 9.39 1.30
N ILE A 69 -2.66 10.38 0.86
CA ILE A 69 -2.42 11.80 1.20
C ILE A 69 -2.63 12.03 2.69
N MET A 70 -3.70 11.49 3.28
CA MET A 70 -3.98 11.67 4.71
C MET A 70 -2.91 11.03 5.60
N LEU A 71 -2.44 9.82 5.26
CA LEU A 71 -1.40 9.14 6.04
C LEU A 71 -0.05 9.85 5.96
N THR A 72 0.35 10.32 4.79
CA THR A 72 1.60 11.08 4.61
C THR A 72 1.51 12.46 5.27
N PHE A 73 0.34 13.10 5.23
CA PHE A 73 0.09 14.34 5.96
C PHE A 73 0.18 14.14 7.48
N LEU A 74 -0.47 13.10 8.02
CA LEU A 74 -0.44 12.81 9.46
C LEU A 74 0.97 12.51 9.95
N ALA A 75 1.74 11.71 9.17
CA ALA A 75 3.14 11.46 9.46
C ALA A 75 3.98 12.75 9.48
N GLY A 76 3.67 13.72 8.62
CA GLY A 76 4.30 15.04 8.64
C GLY A 76 3.82 15.93 9.79
N ALA A 77 2.55 15.81 10.19
CA ALA A 77 1.97 16.57 11.29
C ALA A 77 2.46 16.10 12.66
N GLU A 78 2.81 14.82 12.80
CA GLU A 78 3.44 14.26 14.01
C GLU A 78 4.95 14.56 14.12
N LEU A 79 5.55 15.16 13.08
CA LEU A 79 6.97 15.47 13.06
C LEU A 79 7.29 16.74 13.88
N ASP A 80 8.20 16.62 14.84
CA ASP A 80 8.69 17.76 15.62
C ASP A 80 9.62 18.65 14.75
N PRO A 81 9.25 19.93 14.49
CA PRO A 81 10.00 20.81 13.62
C PRO A 81 11.36 21.23 14.20
N ASP A 82 11.52 21.27 15.52
CA ASP A 82 12.78 21.67 16.16
C ASP A 82 13.80 20.55 16.10
N VAL A 83 13.36 19.30 16.33
CA VAL A 83 14.19 18.10 16.14
C VAL A 83 14.59 17.95 14.66
N PHE A 84 13.65 18.18 13.73
CA PHE A 84 13.95 18.08 12.30
C PHE A 84 14.99 19.11 11.86
N LYS A 85 14.93 20.36 12.33
CA LYS A 85 15.94 21.39 12.03
C LYS A 85 17.32 21.02 12.57
N LEU A 86 17.40 20.37 13.73
CA LEU A 86 18.68 19.92 14.29
C LEU A 86 19.29 18.77 13.49
N LYS A 87 18.46 17.92 12.89
CA LYS A 87 18.85 16.66 12.21
C LYS A 87 18.56 16.62 10.71
N TRP A 88 18.42 17.77 10.08
CA TRP A 88 17.98 17.86 8.69
C TRP A 88 18.91 17.15 7.71
N LYS A 89 20.23 17.14 7.96
CA LYS A 89 21.22 16.48 7.10
C LYS A 89 21.08 14.96 7.18
N GLU A 90 20.98 14.44 8.40
CA GLU A 90 20.79 13.01 8.65
C GLU A 90 19.44 12.55 8.09
N ALA A 91 18.36 13.31 8.33
CA ALA A 91 17.03 13.00 7.81
C ALA A 91 17.00 13.01 6.27
N ALA A 92 17.61 14.01 5.63
CA ALA A 92 17.69 14.08 4.18
C ALA A 92 18.55 12.94 3.60
N ALA A 93 19.70 12.64 4.21
CA ALA A 93 20.56 11.55 3.78
C ALA A 93 19.87 10.19 3.89
N ILE A 94 19.20 9.92 5.02
CA ILE A 94 18.43 8.69 5.22
C ILE A 94 17.26 8.63 4.23
N GLY A 95 16.55 9.73 4.01
CA GLY A 95 15.43 9.79 3.05
C GLY A 95 15.86 9.54 1.60
N VAL A 96 16.99 10.12 1.17
CA VAL A 96 17.53 9.88 -0.17
C VAL A 96 18.05 8.46 -0.30
N ALA A 97 18.79 7.96 0.70
CA ALA A 97 19.33 6.61 0.68
C ALA A 97 18.22 5.55 0.70
N SER A 98 17.16 5.75 1.48
CA SER A 98 16.03 4.81 1.56
C SER A 98 15.22 4.72 0.28
N PHE A 99 15.28 5.74 -0.59
CA PHE A 99 14.67 5.70 -1.91
C PHE A 99 15.63 5.13 -2.97
N LEU A 100 16.84 5.69 -3.10
CA LEU A 100 17.77 5.35 -4.17
C LEU A 100 18.34 3.95 -4.04
N VAL A 101 18.69 3.50 -2.83
CA VAL A 101 19.33 2.21 -2.64
C VAL A 101 18.39 1.06 -3.02
N PRO A 102 17.13 1.00 -2.53
CA PRO A 102 16.18 -0.02 -2.98
C PRO A 102 15.82 0.12 -4.46
N ALA A 103 15.65 1.33 -4.99
CA ALA A 103 15.32 1.53 -6.41
C ALA A 103 16.41 0.97 -7.35
N ILE A 104 17.68 1.33 -7.10
CA ILE A 104 18.81 0.83 -7.88
C ILE A 104 18.98 -0.69 -7.65
N GLY A 105 18.76 -1.16 -6.42
CA GLY A 105 18.81 -2.59 -6.10
C GLY A 105 17.79 -3.42 -6.89
N CYS A 106 16.52 -3.00 -6.89
CA CYS A 106 15.45 -3.65 -7.65
C CYS A 106 15.73 -3.61 -9.16
N TRP A 107 16.15 -2.45 -9.68
CA TRP A 107 16.53 -2.31 -11.10
C TRP A 107 17.68 -3.26 -11.47
N ALA A 108 18.74 -3.30 -10.67
CA ALA A 108 19.90 -4.16 -10.93
C ALA A 108 19.51 -5.64 -10.89
N VAL A 109 18.66 -6.06 -9.95
CA VAL A 109 18.15 -7.43 -9.90
C VAL A 109 17.30 -7.73 -11.14
N ALA A 110 16.38 -6.85 -11.52
CA ALA A 110 15.53 -7.04 -12.68
C ALA A 110 16.34 -7.15 -13.98
N TYR A 111 17.31 -6.27 -14.17
CA TYR A 111 18.13 -6.23 -15.37
C TYR A 111 19.16 -7.37 -15.42
N TYR A 112 19.98 -7.52 -14.38
CA TYR A 112 21.11 -8.45 -14.42
C TYR A 112 20.77 -9.90 -14.02
N LEU A 113 19.80 -10.11 -13.11
CA LEU A 113 19.45 -11.46 -12.65
C LEU A 113 18.23 -12.04 -13.36
N LEU A 114 17.23 -11.19 -13.64
CA LEU A 114 15.98 -11.63 -14.29
C LEU A 114 15.98 -11.40 -15.81
N GLY A 115 16.98 -10.70 -16.35
CA GLY A 115 17.17 -10.48 -17.78
C GLY A 115 16.14 -9.55 -18.42
N TRP A 116 15.56 -8.64 -17.64
CA TRP A 116 14.59 -7.66 -18.16
C TRP A 116 15.28 -6.61 -19.01
N GLU A 117 14.57 -6.04 -19.99
CA GLU A 117 15.07 -4.88 -20.74
C GLU A 117 15.19 -3.65 -19.82
N ASN A 118 16.04 -2.69 -20.19
CA ASN A 118 16.31 -1.50 -19.35
C ASN A 118 15.05 -0.68 -19.02
N ALA A 119 14.15 -0.50 -19.98
CA ALA A 119 12.94 0.29 -19.79
C ALA A 119 11.99 -0.32 -18.73
N PRO A 120 11.59 -1.60 -18.82
CA PRO A 120 10.76 -2.23 -17.79
C PRO A 120 11.49 -2.48 -16.47
N ALA A 121 12.81 -2.62 -16.46
CA ALA A 121 13.57 -2.78 -15.21
C ALA A 121 13.64 -1.48 -14.39
N LEU A 122 13.50 -0.32 -15.03
CA LEU A 122 13.53 1.00 -14.38
C LEU A 122 12.15 1.47 -13.88
N LEU A 123 11.07 0.82 -14.32
CA LEU A 123 9.68 1.12 -13.99
C LEU A 123 9.18 0.26 -12.81
#